data_AF-A0A2P8WDF2-F1
#
_entry.id   AF-A0A2P8WDF2-F1
#
_cell.length_a   1.000
_cell.length_b   1.000
_cell.length_c   1.000
_cell.angle_alpha   90.00
_cell.angle_beta   90.00
_cell.angle_gamma   90.00
#
_symmetry.space_group_name_H-M   'P 1'
#
loop_
_entity.id
_entity.type
_entity.pdbx_description
1 polymer ?
#
loop_
_entity_poly.entity_id
_entity_poly.type
_entity_poly.pdbx_seq_one_letter_code
_entity_poly.pdbx_strand_id
1 'polypeptide(L)'
;MIALIIAVQIALPLALILWFALLPAESLLGFLSQAIGIGAFLFALAQVSQWALPAWWLPWLYGALWLATGVAFAVGRRWSTRPLVPVGAWSWVATLLSLCLLAIGGWYGARALAGRFLPPVPVIDIANPFGPGQYIVGHGGSNMLINGHMRTLDTSVQRFRPWRGQSYAVDFSGLGPWGLRASGWRSADPAAYAIFGAQLHAPCNGRVIAVENSMPDLRVPKEDLVNRLGNHVILRCEGAHIVFAHMRQGSISVAPGDVLTTGDRLGEVGNSGASTEPHLHIHAQRPPAEGQPPISGDPLALRIDGRFLVRNDRLTGQEW
;
A
#
# COMPACT_ATOMS: atom_id res chain seq x y z
N MET A 1 12.07 -11.76 4.29
CA MET A 1 10.86 -10.95 4.06
C MET A 1 9.60 -11.62 4.61
N ILE A 2 9.19 -12.81 4.14
CA ILE A 2 7.97 -13.49 4.64
C ILE A 2 8.01 -13.73 6.16
N ALA A 3 9.13 -14.24 6.70
CA ALA A 3 9.28 -14.45 8.14
C ALA A 3 9.06 -13.16 8.96
N LEU A 4 9.52 -12.01 8.46
CA LEU A 4 9.31 -10.72 9.11
C LEU A 4 7.83 -10.33 9.11
N ILE A 5 7.12 -10.58 8.00
CA ILE A 5 5.68 -10.33 7.89
C ILE A 5 4.92 -11.22 8.88
N ILE A 6 5.22 -12.52 8.93
CA ILE A 6 4.58 -13.43 9.90
C ILE A 6 4.86 -12.97 11.33
N ALA A 7 6.11 -12.63 11.66
CA ALA A 7 6.48 -12.16 12.99
C ALA A 7 5.74 -10.87 13.38
N VAL A 8 5.73 -9.86 12.50
CA VAL A 8 5.25 -8.51 12.83
C VAL A 8 3.76 -8.32 12.59
N GLN A 9 3.17 -8.97 11.59
CA GLN A 9 1.76 -8.78 11.20
C GLN A 9 0.83 -9.90 11.70
N ILE A 10 1.37 -11.01 12.21
CA ILE A 10 0.59 -12.11 12.78
C ILE A 10 0.99 -12.39 14.22
N ALA A 11 2.23 -12.83 14.47
CA ALA A 11 2.64 -13.30 15.78
C ALA A 11 2.61 -12.17 16.83
N LEU A 12 3.15 -11.00 16.51
CA LEU A 12 3.23 -9.86 17.43
C LEU A 12 1.84 -9.31 17.82
N PRO A 13 0.90 -9.01 16.90
CA PRO A 13 -0.46 -8.59 17.26
C PRO A 13 -1.18 -9.58 18.16
N LEU A 14 -1.11 -10.87 17.83
CA LEU A 14 -1.72 -11.93 18.62
C LEU A 14 -1.07 -12.04 19.99
N ALA A 15 0.26 -11.93 20.09
CA ALA A 15 0.97 -11.95 21.36
C ALA A 15 0.60 -10.75 22.25
N LEU A 16 0.44 -9.55 21.68
CA LEU A 16 0.01 -8.37 22.43
C LEU A 16 -1.43 -8.51 22.93
N ILE A 17 -2.35 -8.99 22.08
CA ILE A 17 -3.74 -9.26 22.48
C ILE A 17 -3.78 -10.33 23.57
N LEU A 18 -2.99 -11.41 23.42
CA LEU A 18 -2.90 -12.48 24.42
C LEU A 18 -2.30 -11.98 25.74
N TRP A 19 -1.29 -11.12 25.69
CA TRP A 19 -0.73 -10.47 26.87
C TRP A 19 -1.80 -9.65 27.60
N PHE A 20 -2.62 -8.89 26.87
CA PHE A 20 -3.72 -8.14 27.45
C PHE A 20 -4.82 -9.05 28.03
N ALA A 21 -5.10 -10.17 27.37
CA ALA A 21 -6.13 -11.12 27.78
C ALA A 21 -5.73 -11.94 29.01
N LEU A 22 -4.48 -12.40 29.09
CA LEU A 22 -4.01 -13.31 30.13
C LEU A 22 -3.37 -12.59 31.33
N LEU A 23 -2.73 -11.44 31.09
CA LEU A 23 -2.03 -10.67 32.11
C LEU A 23 -2.47 -9.19 32.09
N PRO A 24 -3.78 -8.91 32.23
CA PRO A 24 -4.28 -7.54 32.33
C PRO A 24 -3.76 -6.85 33.60
N ALA A 25 -3.20 -5.66 33.45
CA ALA A 25 -2.68 -4.88 34.58
C ALA A 25 -3.76 -4.61 35.64
N GLU A 26 -3.38 -4.72 36.93
CA GLU A 26 -4.34 -4.68 38.04
C GLU A 26 -4.68 -3.27 38.54
N SER A 27 -3.79 -2.31 38.28
CA SER A 27 -4.04 -0.91 38.60
C SER A 27 -4.79 -0.20 37.48
N LEU A 28 -5.52 0.87 37.82
CA LEU A 28 -6.23 1.68 36.82
C LEU A 28 -5.27 2.27 35.77
N LEU A 29 -4.20 2.92 36.23
CA LEU A 29 -3.18 3.50 35.34
C LEU A 29 -2.53 2.44 34.45
N GLY A 30 -2.14 1.29 35.02
CA GLY A 30 -1.53 0.21 34.27
C GLY A 30 -2.47 -0.36 33.22
N PHE A 31 -3.74 -0.60 33.56
CA PHE A 31 -4.73 -1.15 32.64
C PHE A 31 -5.01 -0.20 31.48
N LEU A 32 -5.26 1.08 31.77
CA LEU A 32 -5.49 2.09 30.74
C LEU A 32 -4.27 2.24 29.84
N SER A 33 -3.05 2.27 30.41
CA SER A 33 -1.82 2.35 29.64
C SER A 33 -1.65 1.14 28.71
N GLN A 34 -1.91 -0.08 29.21
CA GLN A 34 -1.83 -1.32 28.44
C GLN A 34 -2.86 -1.34 27.30
N ALA A 35 -4.12 -1.03 27.61
CA ALA A 35 -5.19 -1.00 26.63
C ALA A 35 -4.91 0.02 25.52
N ILE A 36 -4.60 1.27 25.88
CA ILE A 36 -4.33 2.36 24.94
C ILE A 36 -3.03 2.11 24.17
N GLY A 37 -1.97 1.65 24.83
CA GLY A 37 -0.69 1.36 24.18
C GLY A 37 -0.78 0.25 23.13
N ILE A 38 -1.44 -0.86 23.46
CA ILE A 38 -1.69 -1.94 22.51
C ILE A 38 -2.59 -1.46 21.38
N GLY A 39 -3.68 -0.73 21.70
CA GLY A 39 -4.60 -0.18 20.69
C GLY A 39 -3.89 0.75 19.71
N ALA A 40 -3.07 1.69 20.20
CA ALA A 40 -2.30 2.61 19.38
C ALA A 40 -1.28 1.88 18.49
N PHE A 41 -0.62 0.85 19.02
CA PHE A 41 0.31 0.03 18.25
C PHE A 41 -0.40 -0.78 17.15
N LEU A 42 -1.50 -1.47 17.48
CA LEU A 42 -2.30 -2.21 16.50
C LEU A 42 -2.85 -1.28 15.42
N PHE A 43 -3.32 -0.09 15.79
CA PHE A 43 -3.74 0.93 14.85
C PHE A 43 -2.61 1.35 13.91
N ALA A 44 -1.44 1.71 14.45
CA ALA A 44 -0.29 2.09 13.63
C ALA A 44 0.14 0.97 12.68
N LEU A 45 0.17 -0.27 13.17
CA LEU A 45 0.49 -1.44 12.37
C LEU A 45 -0.53 -1.62 11.23
N ALA A 46 -1.81 -1.43 11.49
CA ALA A 46 -2.89 -1.47 10.50
C ALA A 46 -2.68 -0.44 9.38
N GLN A 47 -2.20 0.76 9.71
CA GLN A 47 -1.98 1.84 8.75
C GLN A 47 -0.67 1.69 7.96
N VAL A 48 0.39 1.19 8.59
CA VAL A 48 1.74 1.16 8.01
C VAL A 48 2.01 -0.12 7.23
N SER A 49 1.50 -1.27 7.66
CA SER A 49 1.78 -2.56 7.02
C SER A 49 0.97 -2.75 5.74
N GLN A 50 1.46 -3.59 4.83
CA GLN A 50 0.73 -4.01 3.64
C GLN A 50 -0.06 -5.29 3.94
N TRP A 51 -1.39 -5.21 3.87
CA TRP A 51 -2.27 -6.32 4.25
C TRP A 51 -2.74 -7.21 3.10
N ALA A 52 -2.25 -6.97 1.88
CA ALA A 52 -2.50 -7.85 0.74
C ALA A 52 -1.90 -9.27 0.94
N LEU A 53 -0.85 -9.38 1.76
CA LEU A 53 -0.04 -10.60 1.88
C LEU A 53 -0.61 -11.57 2.94
N PRO A 54 -0.96 -11.15 4.18
CA PRO A 54 -1.62 -12.05 5.12
C PRO A 54 -3.14 -12.10 4.87
N ALA A 55 -3.84 -10.97 4.96
CA ALA A 55 -5.23 -10.75 4.56
C ALA A 55 -5.65 -9.33 4.95
N TRP A 56 -6.40 -8.63 4.07
CA TRP A 56 -6.77 -7.23 4.29
C TRP A 56 -7.67 -7.01 5.50
N TRP A 57 -8.40 -8.04 5.94
CA TRP A 57 -9.36 -7.97 7.03
C TRP A 57 -8.77 -8.27 8.42
N LEU A 58 -7.53 -8.77 8.52
CA LEU A 58 -6.90 -9.12 9.81
C LEU A 58 -6.79 -7.95 10.81
N PRO A 59 -6.48 -6.71 10.40
CA PRO A 59 -6.45 -5.58 11.33
C PRO A 59 -7.77 -5.36 12.05
N TRP A 60 -8.89 -5.59 11.36
CA TRP A 60 -10.23 -5.48 11.94
C TRP A 60 -10.50 -6.58 12.96
N LEU A 61 -10.05 -7.81 12.67
CA LEU A 61 -10.11 -8.91 13.64
C LEU A 61 -9.28 -8.59 14.88
N TYR A 62 -8.05 -8.11 14.72
CA TYR A 62 -7.19 -7.71 15.85
C TYR A 62 -7.84 -6.60 16.69
N GLY A 63 -8.38 -5.57 16.04
CA GLY A 63 -9.11 -4.49 16.71
C GLY A 63 -10.34 -5.00 17.47
N ALA A 64 -11.11 -5.92 16.87
CA ALA A 64 -12.29 -6.51 17.52
C ALA A 64 -11.91 -7.34 18.76
N LEU A 65 -10.88 -8.19 18.66
CA LEU A 65 -10.39 -9.00 19.78
C LEU A 65 -9.82 -8.14 20.91
N TRP A 66 -9.04 -7.12 20.58
CA TRP A 66 -8.52 -6.15 21.53
C TRP A 66 -9.65 -5.40 22.25
N LEU A 67 -10.63 -4.90 21.50
CA LEU A 67 -11.76 -4.15 22.05
C LEU A 67 -12.63 -5.05 22.96
N ALA A 68 -12.97 -6.25 22.49
CA ALA A 68 -13.77 -7.20 23.27
C ALA A 68 -13.07 -7.57 24.60
N THR A 69 -11.76 -7.82 24.56
CA THR A 69 -10.95 -8.10 25.75
C THR A 69 -10.97 -6.91 26.72
N GLY A 70 -10.75 -5.69 26.19
CA GLY A 70 -10.76 -4.47 26.99
C GLY A 70 -12.11 -4.20 27.66
N VAL A 71 -13.21 -4.36 26.91
CA VAL A 71 -14.57 -4.17 27.44
C VAL A 71 -14.91 -5.22 28.49
N ALA A 72 -14.56 -6.49 28.26
CA ALA A 72 -14.80 -7.57 29.22
C ALA A 72 -14.15 -7.29 30.57
N PHE A 73 -12.89 -6.83 30.58
CA PHE A 73 -12.21 -6.45 31.84
C PHE A 73 -12.72 -5.14 32.43
N ALA A 74 -13.04 -4.14 31.60
CA ALA A 74 -13.58 -2.87 32.07
C ALA A 74 -14.90 -3.07 32.82
N VAL A 75 -15.78 -3.95 32.32
CA VAL A 75 -17.09 -4.24 32.95
C VAL A 75 -16.97 -5.27 34.07
N GLY A 76 -16.15 -6.31 33.89
CA GLY A 76 -16.03 -7.41 34.85
C GLY A 76 -15.26 -7.08 36.12
N ARG A 77 -14.60 -5.91 36.19
CA ARG A 77 -13.79 -5.50 37.35
C ARG A 77 -14.47 -4.41 38.16
N ARG A 78 -14.45 -4.58 39.48
CA ARG A 78 -14.80 -3.51 40.42
C ARG A 78 -13.61 -2.56 40.59
N TRP A 79 -13.53 -1.53 39.74
CA TRP A 79 -12.40 -0.59 39.74
C TRP A 79 -12.23 0.20 41.04
N SER A 80 -13.31 0.41 41.80
CA SER A 80 -13.26 1.12 43.09
C SER A 80 -12.39 0.43 44.14
N THR A 81 -12.08 -0.87 43.97
CA THR A 81 -11.27 -1.64 44.92
C THR A 81 -9.86 -1.92 44.40
N ARG A 82 -9.50 -1.40 43.22
CA ARG A 82 -8.19 -1.61 42.60
C ARG A 82 -7.25 -0.44 42.89
N PRO A 83 -5.93 -0.66 42.98
CA PRO A 83 -4.96 0.43 43.11
C PRO A 83 -5.06 1.40 41.92
N LEU A 84 -4.92 2.70 42.17
CA LEU A 84 -4.87 3.68 41.08
C LEU A 84 -3.58 3.56 40.26
N VAL A 85 -2.46 3.28 40.95
CA VAL A 85 -1.12 3.18 40.36
C VAL A 85 -0.56 1.76 40.46
N PRO A 86 0.39 1.37 39.58
CA PRO A 86 1.03 0.07 39.62
C PRO A 86 1.68 -0.24 40.97
N VAL A 87 1.48 -1.46 41.45
CA VAL A 87 2.11 -1.97 42.68
C VAL A 87 3.13 -3.04 42.32
N GLY A 88 4.37 -2.85 42.76
CA GLY A 88 5.49 -3.75 42.47
C GLY A 88 6.23 -3.43 41.16
N ALA A 89 7.49 -3.88 41.09
CA ALA A 89 8.39 -3.58 39.97
C ALA A 89 7.85 -4.09 38.62
N TRP A 90 7.30 -5.31 38.57
CA TRP A 90 6.79 -5.88 37.32
C TRP A 90 5.58 -5.15 36.74
N SER A 91 4.69 -4.64 37.60
CA SER A 91 3.54 -3.82 37.17
C SER A 91 4.01 -2.49 36.55
N TRP A 92 5.08 -1.91 37.09
CA TRP A 92 5.73 -0.73 36.51
C TRP A 92 6.41 -1.03 35.18
N VAL A 93 7.14 -2.15 35.07
CA VAL A 93 7.74 -2.59 33.80
C VAL A 93 6.67 -2.77 32.72
N ALA A 94 5.56 -3.45 33.02
CA ALA A 94 4.43 -3.62 32.10
C ALA A 94 3.82 -2.29 31.68
N THR A 95 3.68 -1.34 32.62
CA THR A 95 3.18 0.01 32.34
C THR A 95 4.14 0.77 31.42
N LEU A 96 5.45 0.74 31.70
CA LEU A 96 6.47 1.38 30.86
C LEU A 96 6.49 0.79 29.45
N LEU A 97 6.43 -0.54 29.31
CA LEU A 97 6.34 -1.20 28.01
C LEU A 97 5.08 -0.74 27.24
N SER A 98 3.95 -0.60 27.94
CA SER A 98 2.71 -0.11 27.35
C SER A 98 2.80 1.34 26.90
N LEU A 99 3.47 2.20 27.66
CA LEU A 99 3.75 3.58 27.28
C LEU A 99 4.72 3.67 26.09
N CYS A 100 5.70 2.76 25.99
CA CYS A 100 6.55 2.65 24.80
C CYS A 100 5.72 2.25 23.56
N LEU A 101 4.81 1.28 23.69
CA LEU A 101 3.89 0.91 22.62
C LEU A 101 3.01 2.09 22.21
N LEU A 102 2.50 2.86 23.17
CA LEU A 102 1.74 4.08 22.91
C LEU A 102 2.57 5.13 22.16
N ALA A 103 3.81 5.38 22.57
CA ALA A 103 4.67 6.37 21.93
C ALA A 103 5.00 5.96 20.48
N ILE A 104 5.39 4.70 20.27
CA ILE A 104 5.69 4.15 18.94
C ILE A 104 4.43 4.15 18.07
N GLY A 105 3.32 3.62 18.59
CA GLY A 105 2.04 3.56 17.89
C GLY A 105 1.50 4.95 17.56
N GLY A 106 1.53 5.88 18.50
CA GLY A 106 1.13 7.27 18.30
C GLY A 106 1.97 7.95 17.23
N TRP A 107 3.30 7.81 17.28
CA TRP A 107 4.20 8.40 16.29
C TRP A 107 3.97 7.85 14.88
N TYR A 108 4.01 6.52 14.71
CA TYR A 108 3.83 5.90 13.40
C TYR A 108 2.40 6.05 12.88
N GLY A 109 1.40 5.97 13.75
CA GLY A 109 -0.01 6.19 13.42
C GLY A 109 -0.25 7.62 12.93
N ALA A 110 0.26 8.63 13.64
CA ALA A 110 0.17 10.03 13.22
C ALA A 110 0.86 10.27 11.88
N ARG A 111 2.06 9.72 11.66
CA ARG A 111 2.76 9.84 10.38
C ARG A 111 2.04 9.11 9.24
N ALA A 112 1.43 7.96 9.50
CA ALA A 112 0.64 7.26 8.49
C ALA A 112 -0.61 8.06 8.12
N LEU A 113 -1.31 8.63 9.11
CA LEU A 113 -2.45 9.54 8.88
C LEU A 113 -2.05 10.80 8.11
N ALA A 114 -0.91 11.41 8.43
CA ALA A 114 -0.39 12.57 7.70
C ALA A 114 -0.15 12.25 6.21
N GLY A 115 0.28 11.02 5.90
CA GLY A 115 0.49 10.55 4.52
C GLY A 115 -0.80 10.38 3.71
N ARG A 116 -1.97 10.49 4.35
CA ARG A 116 -3.27 10.40 3.68
C ARG A 116 -3.73 11.72 3.06
N PHE A 117 -3.09 12.83 3.41
CA PHE A 117 -3.42 14.12 2.83
C PHE A 117 -2.69 14.32 1.50
N LEU A 118 -3.35 15.06 0.60
CA LEU A 118 -2.74 15.45 -0.65
C LEU A 118 -1.43 16.22 -0.41
N PRO A 119 -0.38 15.91 -1.18
CA PRO A 119 0.84 16.70 -1.18
C PRO A 119 0.64 18.06 -1.86
N PRO A 120 1.47 19.06 -1.57
CA PRO A 120 1.39 20.40 -2.17
C PRO A 120 1.99 20.44 -3.59
N VAL A 121 1.54 19.54 -4.46
CA VAL A 121 1.88 19.49 -5.89
C VAL A 121 0.59 19.49 -6.72
N PRO A 122 0.63 19.84 -8.01
CA PRO A 122 -0.56 19.76 -8.83
C PRO A 122 -1.12 18.33 -8.86
N VAL A 123 -2.44 18.25 -8.90
CA VAL A 123 -3.20 17.00 -8.84
C VAL A 123 -3.82 16.77 -10.21
N ILE A 124 -3.76 15.54 -10.71
CA ILE A 124 -4.61 15.08 -11.80
C ILE A 124 -5.58 14.03 -11.27
N ASP A 125 -6.81 14.09 -11.74
CA ASP A 125 -7.84 13.11 -11.45
C ASP A 125 -8.13 12.31 -12.71
N ILE A 126 -8.16 10.99 -12.58
CA ILE A 126 -8.38 10.06 -13.69
C ILE A 126 -9.52 9.11 -13.33
N ALA A 127 -10.17 8.53 -14.33
CA ALA A 127 -11.13 7.46 -14.10
C ALA A 127 -10.42 6.17 -13.62
N ASN A 128 -11.15 5.27 -12.98
CA ASN A 128 -10.61 3.97 -12.55
C ASN A 128 -10.14 3.08 -13.72
N PRO A 129 -8.83 2.84 -13.90
CA PRO A 129 -8.30 2.15 -15.07
C PRO A 129 -8.55 0.65 -15.10
N PHE A 130 -9.10 0.06 -14.03
CA PHE A 130 -9.26 -1.39 -13.95
C PHE A 130 -10.59 -1.86 -14.55
N GLY A 131 -10.50 -2.96 -15.31
CA GLY A 131 -11.66 -3.82 -15.57
C GLY A 131 -12.15 -4.54 -14.30
N PRO A 132 -13.13 -5.45 -14.40
CA PRO A 132 -13.76 -6.07 -13.23
C PRO A 132 -12.78 -6.79 -12.31
N GLY A 133 -12.88 -6.52 -11.00
CA GLY A 133 -12.00 -7.12 -9.98
C GLY A 133 -11.99 -6.37 -8.65
N GLN A 134 -11.20 -6.88 -7.71
CA GLN A 134 -10.96 -6.24 -6.42
C GLN A 134 -9.46 -5.99 -6.26
N TYR A 135 -9.09 -4.76 -5.94
CA TYR A 135 -7.71 -4.32 -5.87
C TYR A 135 -7.43 -3.64 -4.53
N ILE A 136 -6.19 -3.75 -4.08
CA ILE A 136 -5.68 -3.12 -2.86
C ILE A 136 -4.38 -2.39 -3.16
N VAL A 137 -4.23 -1.21 -2.57
CA VAL A 137 -3.03 -0.40 -2.71
C VAL A 137 -1.90 -0.94 -1.81
N GLY A 138 -0.78 -1.34 -2.39
CA GLY A 138 0.44 -1.70 -1.68
C GLY A 138 1.29 -0.47 -1.34
N HIS A 139 1.51 0.40 -2.32
CA HIS A 139 2.18 1.69 -2.16
C HIS A 139 1.26 2.81 -2.62
N GLY A 140 1.07 3.82 -1.77
CA GLY A 140 0.22 4.97 -2.07
C GLY A 140 0.21 5.96 -0.91
N GLY A 141 -0.14 7.21 -1.18
CA GLY A 141 -0.06 8.31 -0.23
C GLY A 141 1.18 9.19 -0.39
N SER A 142 1.29 10.21 0.45
CA SER A 142 2.18 11.37 0.25
C SER A 142 3.45 11.36 1.09
N ASN A 143 3.82 10.22 1.70
CA ASN A 143 5.06 10.12 2.46
C ASN A 143 5.73 8.75 2.38
N MET A 144 7.01 8.72 2.76
CA MET A 144 7.87 7.54 2.63
C MET A 144 7.47 6.36 3.53
N LEU A 145 6.66 6.58 4.57
CA LEU A 145 6.25 5.53 5.49
C LEU A 145 5.25 4.57 4.82
N ILE A 146 4.32 5.12 4.06
CA ILE A 146 3.24 4.37 3.39
C ILE A 146 3.42 4.27 1.85
N ASN A 147 4.30 5.09 1.27
CA ASN A 147 4.60 5.07 -0.15
C ASN A 147 6.13 5.04 -0.40
N GLY A 148 6.63 3.95 -0.98
CA GLY A 148 8.06 3.76 -1.21
C GLY A 148 8.62 4.66 -2.32
N HIS A 149 7.79 5.03 -3.30
CA HIS A 149 8.20 5.80 -4.48
C HIS A 149 8.61 7.24 -4.14
N MET A 150 8.16 7.73 -2.99
CA MET A 150 8.53 9.02 -2.41
C MET A 150 10.05 9.20 -2.26
N ARG A 151 10.83 8.12 -2.21
CA ARG A 151 12.29 8.16 -2.21
C ARG A 151 12.86 8.91 -3.41
N THR A 152 12.18 8.85 -4.56
CA THR A 152 12.67 9.48 -5.80
C THR A 152 12.52 11.01 -5.82
N LEU A 153 11.87 11.60 -4.81
CA LEU A 153 11.87 13.05 -4.60
C LEU A 153 13.22 13.60 -4.14
N ASP A 154 14.07 12.77 -3.53
CA ASP A 154 15.39 13.18 -3.08
C ASP A 154 16.34 13.35 -4.27
N THR A 155 16.53 14.61 -4.70
CA THR A 155 17.38 14.99 -5.83
C THR A 155 18.88 14.94 -5.52
N SER A 156 19.25 14.83 -4.24
CA SER A 156 20.65 14.68 -3.83
C SER A 156 21.22 13.33 -4.27
N VAL A 157 20.36 12.31 -4.41
CA VAL A 157 20.72 10.97 -4.85
C VAL A 157 20.62 10.88 -6.38
N GLN A 158 21.76 10.90 -7.06
CA GLN A 158 21.84 10.95 -8.54
C GLN A 158 21.04 9.84 -9.23
N ARG A 159 21.08 8.61 -8.69
CA ARG A 159 20.34 7.46 -9.27
C ARG A 159 18.82 7.62 -9.28
N PHE A 160 18.25 8.55 -8.52
CA PHE A 160 16.79 8.77 -8.47
C PHE A 160 16.30 9.74 -9.54
N ARG A 161 17.16 10.64 -10.03
CA ARG A 161 16.77 11.71 -10.96
C ARG A 161 16.08 11.20 -12.24
N PRO A 162 16.56 10.12 -12.92
CA PRO A 162 15.89 9.59 -14.11
C PRO A 162 14.48 9.04 -13.86
N TRP A 163 14.14 8.79 -12.60
CA TRP A 163 12.93 8.09 -12.19
C TRP A 163 12.04 8.94 -11.29
N ARG A 164 12.32 10.24 -11.18
CA ARG A 164 11.64 11.17 -10.27
C ARG A 164 10.14 11.23 -10.49
N GLY A 165 9.69 11.10 -11.73
CA GLY A 165 8.28 11.17 -12.12
C GLY A 165 7.40 10.15 -11.41
N GLN A 166 7.98 9.01 -10.99
CA GLN A 166 7.25 7.99 -10.25
C GLN A 166 6.91 8.39 -8.81
N SER A 167 7.40 9.52 -8.30
CA SER A 167 6.99 9.96 -6.96
C SER A 167 5.46 10.10 -6.91
N TYR A 168 4.86 9.70 -5.79
CA TYR A 168 3.41 9.56 -5.64
C TYR A 168 2.75 8.47 -6.52
N ALA A 169 3.53 7.56 -7.12
CA ALA A 169 2.98 6.38 -7.76
C ALA A 169 2.12 5.56 -6.79
N VAL A 170 1.18 4.85 -7.38
CA VAL A 170 0.29 3.92 -6.71
C VAL A 170 0.54 2.52 -7.26
N ASP A 171 0.88 1.59 -6.37
CA ASP A 171 1.02 0.18 -6.69
C ASP A 171 -0.22 -0.58 -6.23
N PHE A 172 -0.85 -1.31 -7.14
CA PHE A 172 -2.02 -2.13 -6.86
C PHE A 172 -1.68 -3.62 -6.91
N SER A 173 -2.16 -4.36 -5.91
CA SER A 173 -2.28 -5.82 -5.94
C SER A 173 -3.76 -6.20 -6.08
N GLY A 174 -4.01 -7.38 -6.63
CA GLY A 174 -5.34 -7.95 -6.75
C GLY A 174 -5.73 -8.69 -5.47
N LEU A 175 -7.02 -8.85 -5.24
CA LEU A 175 -7.57 -9.62 -4.12
C LEU A 175 -8.42 -10.76 -4.69
N GLY A 176 -7.94 -11.99 -4.50
CA GLY A 176 -8.67 -13.20 -4.81
C GLY A 176 -9.56 -13.67 -3.65
N PRO A 177 -9.92 -14.97 -3.65
CA PRO A 177 -10.68 -15.58 -2.55
C PRO A 177 -10.05 -15.29 -1.18
N TRP A 178 -10.90 -15.07 -0.19
CA TRP A 178 -10.49 -14.73 1.19
C TRP A 178 -9.68 -13.44 1.34
N GLY A 179 -9.58 -12.63 0.29
CA GLY A 179 -8.80 -11.39 0.31
C GLY A 179 -7.29 -11.62 0.24
N LEU A 180 -6.86 -12.74 -0.36
CA LEU A 180 -5.46 -13.07 -0.59
C LEU A 180 -5.00 -12.57 -1.95
N ARG A 181 -3.79 -12.01 -2.02
CA ARG A 181 -3.22 -11.52 -3.28
C ARG A 181 -2.75 -12.61 -4.25
N ALA A 182 -2.50 -13.82 -3.76
CA ALA A 182 -1.99 -14.94 -4.54
C ALA A 182 -2.34 -16.27 -3.89
N SER A 183 -2.24 -17.37 -4.65
CA SER A 183 -2.25 -18.71 -4.09
C SER A 183 -0.94 -18.98 -3.34
N GLY A 184 -0.99 -18.90 -2.00
CA GLY A 184 0.16 -19.06 -1.11
C GLY A 184 0.91 -17.74 -0.84
N TRP A 185 2.00 -17.83 -0.09
CA TRP A 185 2.72 -16.66 0.44
C TRP A 185 3.60 -15.93 -0.57
N ARG A 186 4.12 -16.66 -1.57
CA ARG A 186 4.97 -16.15 -2.66
C ARG A 186 5.10 -17.24 -3.73
N SER A 187 4.10 -17.39 -4.59
CA SER A 187 4.22 -18.28 -5.74
C SER A 187 5.31 -17.77 -6.69
N ALA A 188 6.07 -18.68 -7.31
CA ALA A 188 7.03 -18.34 -8.35
C ALA A 188 6.37 -18.12 -9.72
N ASP A 189 5.13 -18.56 -9.88
CA ASP A 189 4.32 -18.39 -11.08
C ASP A 189 3.53 -17.07 -10.98
N PRO A 190 3.72 -16.10 -11.90
CA PRO A 190 2.93 -14.88 -11.96
C PRO A 190 1.41 -15.13 -12.06
N ALA A 191 0.98 -16.18 -12.75
CA ALA A 191 -0.44 -16.48 -12.94
C ALA A 191 -1.16 -16.88 -11.64
N ALA A 192 -0.41 -17.23 -10.59
CA ALA A 192 -0.96 -17.51 -9.27
C ALA A 192 -1.34 -16.24 -8.47
N TYR A 193 -1.08 -15.04 -8.99
CA TYR A 193 -1.41 -13.76 -8.34
C TYR A 193 -2.71 -13.23 -8.92
N ALA A 194 -3.61 -12.79 -8.05
CA ALA A 194 -4.97 -12.41 -8.41
C ALA A 194 -5.07 -11.22 -9.39
N ILE A 195 -4.00 -10.41 -9.51
CA ILE A 195 -3.96 -9.29 -10.45
C ILE A 195 -3.40 -9.64 -11.81
N PHE A 196 -2.68 -10.76 -11.95
CA PHE A 196 -2.04 -11.09 -13.22
C PHE A 196 -3.11 -11.33 -14.29
N GLY A 197 -3.02 -10.63 -15.42
CA GLY A 197 -4.05 -10.64 -16.47
C GLY A 197 -5.23 -9.70 -16.22
N ALA A 198 -5.24 -8.90 -15.14
CA ALA A 198 -6.30 -7.91 -14.92
C ALA A 198 -6.30 -6.86 -16.04
N GLN A 199 -7.48 -6.57 -16.59
CA GLN A 199 -7.63 -5.66 -17.72
C GLN A 199 -7.37 -4.21 -17.30
N LEU A 200 -6.71 -3.46 -18.18
CA LEU A 200 -6.39 -2.05 -18.03
C LEU A 200 -6.97 -1.25 -19.19
N HIS A 201 -7.59 -0.13 -18.83
CA HIS A 201 -8.34 0.75 -19.73
C HIS A 201 -7.85 2.18 -19.61
N ALA A 202 -8.03 2.97 -20.66
CA ALA A 202 -7.66 4.36 -20.70
C ALA A 202 -8.48 5.14 -19.67
N PRO A 203 -7.86 5.77 -18.65
CA PRO A 203 -8.60 6.43 -17.59
C PRO A 203 -8.98 7.87 -17.92
N CYS A 204 -8.64 8.33 -19.13
CA CYS A 204 -8.83 9.68 -19.61
C CYS A 204 -8.72 9.71 -21.13
N ASN A 205 -9.41 10.66 -21.75
CA ASN A 205 -9.19 10.98 -23.16
C ASN A 205 -7.76 11.46 -23.37
N GLY A 206 -7.07 10.90 -24.34
CA GLY A 206 -5.64 11.16 -24.45
C GLY A 206 -4.98 10.63 -25.71
N ARG A 207 -3.67 10.82 -25.77
CA ARG A 207 -2.82 10.30 -26.85
C ARG A 207 -1.73 9.42 -26.28
N VAL A 208 -1.55 8.24 -26.86
CA VAL A 208 -0.45 7.33 -26.50
C VAL A 208 0.87 7.95 -26.95
N ILE A 209 1.82 8.08 -26.02
CA ILE A 209 3.14 8.69 -26.23
C ILE A 209 4.22 7.64 -26.45
N ALA A 210 4.20 6.58 -25.65
CA ALA A 210 5.19 5.51 -25.72
C ALA A 210 4.56 4.17 -25.33
N VAL A 211 5.06 3.10 -25.94
CA VAL A 211 4.66 1.72 -25.69
C VAL A 211 5.89 0.82 -25.73
N GLU A 212 5.99 -0.10 -24.78
CA GLU A 212 6.84 -1.30 -24.84
C GLU A 212 5.96 -2.51 -24.52
N ASN A 213 6.02 -3.57 -25.33
CA ASN A 213 5.10 -4.71 -25.25
C ASN A 213 5.79 -6.08 -25.41
N SER A 214 7.11 -6.10 -25.61
CA SER A 214 7.86 -7.31 -25.98
C SER A 214 8.57 -7.99 -24.80
N MET A 215 8.73 -7.29 -23.68
CA MET A 215 9.49 -7.77 -22.52
C MET A 215 8.79 -8.95 -21.85
N PRO A 216 9.53 -9.99 -21.43
CA PRO A 216 8.92 -11.17 -20.81
C PRO A 216 8.40 -10.87 -19.41
N ASP A 217 7.29 -11.52 -19.05
CA ASP A 217 6.87 -11.64 -17.65
C ASP A 217 7.83 -12.55 -16.89
N LEU A 218 8.42 -12.06 -15.80
CA LEU A 218 9.43 -12.80 -15.06
C LEU A 218 8.81 -13.66 -13.96
N ARG A 219 9.39 -14.84 -13.71
CA ARG A 219 9.01 -15.66 -12.55
C ARG A 219 9.36 -14.94 -11.25
N VAL A 220 8.46 -14.92 -10.29
CA VAL A 220 8.70 -14.28 -8.99
C VAL A 220 9.81 -15.00 -8.21
N PRO A 221 10.80 -14.31 -7.62
CA PRO A 221 10.98 -12.85 -7.53
C PRO A 221 12.06 -12.30 -8.47
N LYS A 222 12.21 -12.86 -9.68
CA LYS A 222 13.16 -12.34 -10.68
C LYS A 222 12.64 -11.01 -11.23
N GLU A 223 13.56 -10.09 -11.47
CA GLU A 223 13.31 -8.72 -11.89
C GLU A 223 14.33 -8.30 -12.96
N ASP A 224 13.92 -7.38 -13.85
CA ASP A 224 14.83 -6.68 -14.76
C ASP A 224 15.08 -5.25 -14.23
N LEU A 225 16.27 -5.06 -13.64
CA LEU A 225 16.68 -3.77 -13.06
C LEU A 225 17.24 -2.78 -14.09
N VAL A 226 17.44 -3.22 -15.34
CA VAL A 226 17.85 -2.35 -16.45
C VAL A 226 16.59 -1.76 -17.08
N ASN A 227 15.66 -2.61 -17.52
CA ASN A 227 14.39 -2.22 -18.12
C ASN A 227 13.31 -2.07 -17.05
N ARG A 228 13.49 -1.12 -16.14
CA ARG A 228 12.74 -1.07 -14.88
C ARG A 228 11.22 -0.98 -15.06
N LEU A 229 10.71 -0.27 -16.06
CA LEU A 229 9.27 -0.19 -16.33
C LEU A 229 8.68 -1.50 -16.89
N GLY A 230 9.50 -2.35 -17.52
CA GLY A 230 9.01 -3.48 -18.30
C GLY A 230 8.14 -3.03 -19.48
N ASN A 231 7.14 -3.83 -19.81
CA ASN A 231 6.08 -3.40 -20.73
C ASN A 231 5.27 -2.30 -20.08
N HIS A 232 5.00 -1.24 -20.85
CA HIS A 232 4.39 -0.04 -20.32
C HIS A 232 3.65 0.74 -21.40
N VAL A 233 2.71 1.58 -20.95
CA VAL A 233 2.03 2.59 -21.77
C VAL A 233 2.21 3.94 -21.09
N ILE A 234 2.64 4.95 -21.85
CA ILE A 234 2.61 6.35 -21.42
C ILE A 234 1.50 7.05 -22.19
N LEU A 235 0.44 7.45 -21.48
CA LEU A 235 -0.72 8.15 -22.03
C LEU A 235 -0.67 9.62 -21.64
N ARG A 236 -0.78 10.53 -22.61
CA ARG A 236 -0.92 11.96 -22.32
C ARG A 236 -2.39 12.32 -22.12
N CYS A 237 -2.72 12.82 -20.93
CA CYS A 237 -4.05 13.28 -20.55
C CYS A 237 -3.98 14.66 -19.91
N GLU A 238 -4.76 15.62 -20.41
CA GLU A 238 -4.88 16.98 -19.84
C GLU A 238 -3.52 17.66 -19.52
N GLY A 239 -2.52 17.41 -20.36
CA GLY A 239 -1.17 17.97 -20.18
C GLY A 239 -0.27 17.21 -19.20
N ALA A 240 -0.74 16.14 -18.55
CA ALA A 240 0.07 15.19 -17.79
C ALA A 240 0.37 13.93 -18.61
N HIS A 241 1.39 13.17 -18.20
CA HIS A 241 1.64 11.81 -18.64
C HIS A 241 1.23 10.84 -17.52
N ILE A 242 0.29 9.95 -17.83
CA ILE A 242 -0.10 8.82 -17.00
C ILE A 242 0.70 7.61 -17.47
N VAL A 243 1.45 7.00 -16.57
CA VAL A 243 2.34 5.88 -16.90
C VAL A 243 1.83 4.62 -16.24
N PHE A 244 1.58 3.60 -17.05
CA PHE A 244 1.25 2.23 -16.65
C PHE A 244 2.48 1.37 -16.86
N ALA A 245 2.95 0.65 -15.84
CA ALA A 245 4.14 -0.18 -15.94
C ALA A 245 3.87 -1.62 -15.50
N HIS A 246 4.85 -2.49 -15.74
CA HIS A 246 4.82 -3.92 -15.42
C HIS A 246 3.68 -4.67 -16.13
N MET A 247 3.29 -4.21 -17.32
CA MET A 247 2.20 -4.81 -18.10
C MET A 247 2.58 -6.22 -18.63
N ARG A 248 1.56 -7.03 -18.91
CA ARG A 248 1.73 -8.41 -19.37
C ARG A 248 2.31 -8.44 -20.78
N GLN A 249 3.25 -9.35 -21.02
CA GLN A 249 3.91 -9.54 -22.30
C GLN A 249 2.88 -9.73 -23.43
N GLY A 250 3.00 -8.93 -24.48
CA GLY A 250 2.15 -9.02 -25.67
C GLY A 250 0.69 -8.65 -25.47
N SER A 251 0.31 -8.08 -24.31
CA SER A 251 -1.09 -7.76 -24.00
C SER A 251 -1.52 -6.38 -24.48
N ILE A 252 -0.58 -5.46 -24.73
CA ILE A 252 -0.89 -4.07 -25.07
C ILE A 252 -1.45 -4.00 -26.50
N SER A 253 -2.63 -3.41 -26.65
CA SER A 253 -3.40 -3.35 -27.90
C SER A 253 -3.35 -1.99 -28.60
N VAL A 254 -2.52 -1.06 -28.13
CA VAL A 254 -2.40 0.31 -28.65
C VAL A 254 -0.98 0.60 -29.13
N ALA A 255 -0.83 1.61 -29.98
CA ALA A 255 0.44 2.07 -30.55
C ALA A 255 0.72 3.55 -30.23
N PRO A 256 2.00 3.98 -30.22
CA PRO A 256 2.34 5.40 -30.12
C PRO A 256 1.63 6.22 -31.19
N GLY A 257 0.99 7.32 -30.78
CA GLY A 257 0.21 8.20 -31.64
C GLY A 257 -1.29 7.95 -31.59
N ASP A 258 -1.76 6.78 -31.13
CA ASP A 258 -3.19 6.49 -31.00
C ASP A 258 -3.89 7.52 -30.11
N VAL A 259 -5.11 7.91 -30.51
CA VAL A 259 -6.00 8.76 -29.71
C VAL A 259 -7.02 7.85 -29.06
N LEU A 260 -7.08 7.91 -27.73
CA LEU A 260 -7.95 7.08 -26.92
C LEU A 260 -9.02 7.93 -26.26
N THR A 261 -10.19 7.31 -26.09
CA THR A 261 -11.27 7.76 -25.24
C THR A 261 -11.25 7.01 -23.91
N THR A 262 -11.75 7.65 -22.86
CA THR A 262 -11.87 7.01 -21.54
C THR A 262 -12.65 5.69 -21.67
N GLY A 263 -12.06 4.58 -21.21
CA GLY A 263 -12.60 3.22 -21.30
C GLY A 263 -11.97 2.35 -22.40
N ASP A 264 -11.23 2.92 -23.34
CA ASP A 264 -10.56 2.13 -24.38
C ASP A 264 -9.55 1.15 -23.78
N ARG A 265 -9.53 -0.08 -24.30
CA ARG A 265 -8.66 -1.15 -23.80
C ARG A 265 -7.19 -0.85 -24.09
N LEU A 266 -6.37 -0.84 -23.04
CA LEU A 266 -4.93 -0.67 -23.13
C LEU A 266 -4.20 -2.01 -23.22
N GLY A 267 -4.53 -2.94 -22.32
CA GLY A 267 -3.82 -4.21 -22.15
C GLY A 267 -4.12 -4.85 -20.80
N GLU A 268 -3.15 -5.55 -20.24
CA GLU A 268 -3.33 -6.29 -18.98
C GLU A 268 -2.16 -6.11 -18.01
N VAL A 269 -2.41 -6.26 -16.72
CA VAL A 269 -1.37 -6.28 -15.68
C VAL A 269 -0.52 -7.55 -15.79
N GLY A 270 0.80 -7.39 -15.69
CA GLY A 270 1.77 -8.48 -15.79
C GLY A 270 2.77 -8.51 -14.65
N ASN A 271 4.01 -8.89 -14.98
CA ASN A 271 5.16 -8.94 -14.09
C ASN A 271 6.48 -8.71 -14.84
N SER A 272 6.47 -7.86 -15.87
CA SER A 272 7.67 -7.47 -16.61
C SER A 272 8.44 -6.35 -15.90
N GLY A 273 9.74 -6.20 -16.17
CA GLY A 273 10.57 -5.13 -15.61
C GLY A 273 11.00 -5.35 -14.15
N ALA A 274 11.21 -4.24 -13.42
CA ALA A 274 11.62 -4.24 -12.01
C ALA A 274 10.44 -4.48 -11.07
N SER A 275 9.75 -5.60 -11.27
CA SER A 275 8.55 -5.99 -10.52
C SER A 275 8.82 -7.20 -9.62
N THR A 276 8.82 -6.99 -8.30
CA THR A 276 9.08 -8.06 -7.32
C THR A 276 8.00 -9.15 -7.32
N GLU A 277 6.77 -8.80 -7.72
CA GLU A 277 5.61 -9.68 -7.91
C GLU A 277 4.51 -8.97 -8.72
N PRO A 278 3.58 -9.70 -9.37
CA PRO A 278 2.55 -9.07 -10.22
C PRO A 278 1.80 -7.96 -9.50
N HIS A 279 1.83 -6.76 -10.08
CA HIS A 279 1.15 -5.56 -9.61
C HIS A 279 1.01 -4.56 -10.76
N LEU A 280 0.05 -3.64 -10.65
CA LEU A 280 0.04 -2.45 -11.49
C LEU A 280 0.80 -1.35 -10.77
N HIS A 281 1.86 -0.82 -11.39
CA HIS A 281 2.43 0.48 -11.03
C HIS A 281 1.79 1.54 -11.94
N ILE A 282 1.15 2.55 -11.34
CA ILE A 282 0.60 3.70 -12.06
C ILE A 282 1.04 5.01 -11.42
N HIS A 283 1.42 6.00 -12.23
CA HIS A 283 1.71 7.34 -11.73
C HIS A 283 1.39 8.42 -12.75
N ALA A 284 1.36 9.66 -12.26
CA ALA A 284 1.24 10.85 -13.07
C ALA A 284 2.46 11.75 -12.92
N GLN A 285 2.89 12.34 -14.03
CA GLN A 285 3.97 13.31 -14.08
C GLN A 285 3.67 14.38 -15.14
N ARG A 286 4.38 15.50 -15.09
CA ARG A 286 4.49 16.40 -16.24
C ARG A 286 5.28 15.72 -17.36
N PRO A 287 5.10 16.15 -18.62
CA PRO A 287 6.00 15.77 -19.69
C PRO A 287 7.46 16.05 -19.28
N PRO A 288 8.39 15.11 -19.46
CA PRO A 288 9.79 15.36 -19.19
C PRO A 288 10.32 16.43 -20.16
N ALA A 289 11.39 17.11 -19.77
CA ALA A 289 12.11 18.01 -20.68
C ALA A 289 12.68 17.22 -21.87
N GLU A 290 12.86 17.88 -23.01
CA GLU A 290 13.39 17.26 -24.21
C GLU A 290 14.75 16.60 -23.96
N GLY A 291 14.94 15.38 -24.48
CA GLY A 291 16.16 14.58 -24.29
C GLY A 291 16.33 13.97 -22.89
N GLN A 292 15.42 14.21 -21.94
CA GLN A 292 15.43 13.55 -20.64
C GLN A 292 14.72 12.18 -20.68
N PRO A 293 15.02 11.30 -19.71
CA PRO A 293 14.33 10.02 -19.58
C PRO A 293 12.80 10.18 -19.54
N PRO A 294 12.03 9.24 -20.12
CA PRO A 294 10.59 9.39 -20.30
C PRO A 294 9.81 9.51 -18.99
N ILE A 295 10.38 9.08 -17.86
CA ILE A 295 9.76 9.14 -16.53
C ILE A 295 10.53 9.98 -15.50
N SER A 296 11.26 10.98 -15.98
CA SER A 296 11.94 11.97 -15.14
C SER A 296 11.15 13.28 -14.99
N GLY A 297 9.88 13.31 -15.41
CA GLY A 297 9.04 14.50 -15.31
C GLY A 297 8.80 14.93 -13.87
N ASP A 298 8.33 16.17 -13.68
CA ASP A 298 7.89 16.61 -12.35
C ASP A 298 6.69 15.76 -11.91
N PRO A 299 6.74 15.12 -10.74
CA PRO A 299 5.69 14.21 -10.30
C PRO A 299 4.43 14.98 -9.91
N LEU A 300 3.27 14.38 -10.20
CA LEU A 300 1.95 14.90 -9.87
C LEU A 300 1.29 14.00 -8.84
N ALA A 301 0.40 14.55 -8.03
CA ALA A 301 -0.49 13.74 -7.23
C ALA A 301 -1.57 13.12 -8.13
N LEU A 302 -1.87 11.84 -7.93
CA LEU A 302 -2.88 11.12 -8.68
C LEU A 302 -4.11 10.89 -7.82
N ARG A 303 -5.27 11.31 -8.31
CA ARG A 303 -6.57 10.84 -7.83
C ARG A 303 -7.17 9.87 -8.84
N ILE A 304 -7.93 8.91 -8.32
CA ILE A 304 -8.73 7.98 -9.12
C ILE A 304 -10.17 8.11 -8.65
N ASP A 305 -11.07 8.52 -9.54
CA ASP A 305 -12.47 8.85 -9.25
C ASP A 305 -12.61 9.80 -8.04
N GLY A 306 -11.80 10.88 -8.03
CA GLY A 306 -11.79 11.88 -6.97
C GLY A 306 -11.07 11.45 -5.68
N ARG A 307 -10.61 10.20 -5.57
CA ARG A 307 -9.97 9.66 -4.36
C ARG A 307 -8.46 9.71 -4.46
N PHE A 308 -7.81 10.30 -3.46
CA PHE A 308 -6.36 10.15 -3.27
C PHE A 308 -6.10 8.84 -2.52
N LEU A 309 -5.63 7.83 -3.26
CA LEU A 309 -5.51 6.48 -2.73
C LEU A 309 -4.21 6.30 -1.96
N VAL A 310 -4.32 5.67 -0.79
CA VAL A 310 -3.19 5.39 0.10
C VAL A 310 -3.05 3.89 0.35
N ARG A 311 -1.91 3.47 0.92
CA ARG A 311 -1.69 2.07 1.33
C ARG A 311 -2.92 1.49 2.05
N ASN A 312 -3.31 0.27 1.63
CA ASN A 312 -4.46 -0.51 2.06
C ASN A 312 -5.84 0.04 1.66
N ASP A 313 -5.93 1.16 0.96
CA ASP A 313 -7.18 1.52 0.31
C ASP A 313 -7.53 0.46 -0.74
N ARG A 314 -8.83 0.25 -0.92
CA ARG A 314 -9.38 -0.70 -1.88
C ARG A 314 -10.07 0.03 -3.02
N LEU A 315 -9.99 -0.59 -4.18
CA LEU A 315 -10.61 -0.15 -5.41
C LEU A 315 -11.32 -1.35 -6.03
N THR A 316 -12.59 -1.18 -6.37
CA THR A 316 -13.35 -2.17 -7.13
C THR A 316 -13.28 -1.76 -8.59
N GLY A 317 -12.82 -2.67 -9.43
CA GLY A 317 -12.81 -2.46 -10.88
C GLY A 317 -14.21 -2.35 -11.44
N GLN A 318 -14.33 -1.84 -12.67
CA GLN A 318 -15.61 -1.57 -13.30
C GLN A 318 -15.73 -2.24 -14.67
N GLU A 319 -16.97 -2.42 -15.11
CA GLU A 319 -17.26 -2.70 -16.51
C GLU A 319 -17.06 -1.41 -17.32
N TRP A 320 -16.47 -1.53 -18.49
CA TRP A 320 -16.11 -0.42 -19.37
C TRP A 320 -16.79 -0.56 -20.73
#